data_AF-A0A1T3P0M6-F1
#
_entry.id   AF-A0A1T3P0M6-F1
#
_cell.length_a   1.000
_cell.length_b   1.000
_cell.length_c   1.000
_cell.angle_alpha   90.00
_cell.angle_beta   90.00
_cell.angle_gamma   90.00
#
_symmetry.space_group_name_H-M   'P 1'
#
loop_
_entity.id
_entity.type
_entity.pdbx_description
1 polymer ?
#
loop_
_entity_poly.entity_id
_entity_poly.type
_entity_poly.pdbx_seq_one_letter_code
_entity_poly.pdbx_strand_id
1 'polypeptide(L)'
;MLRAIGPLLAALVLAGCADSGDGPFAVVPNSTSTDASPVAKGPGTTASTSATPRPSGTTAPPSRSPEQAQTLARSLALAPEDWGGGFVKQSTYEFAGETWTDYAADCTQQTVPLPSSIIGQWVRQVQQSDAAQSNALSSGSTSAIVHKDTRGARDQVQNAHQVKDRCPTRTYTDGTQAKDTPGAPQPTFAEADEVFAEEGLMYLKSGGSPYAYVVVTLRKDTVAMSAYFSAPGPEHMADVRTRATQAARLMLDRLLRS
;
A
#
# COMPACT_ATOMS: atom_id res chain seq x y z
N MET A 1 -40.91 -31.91 53.81
CA MET A 1 -39.67 -32.63 54.15
C MET A 1 -38.49 -31.87 53.56
N LEU A 2 -37.66 -31.31 54.43
CA LEU A 2 -36.47 -30.51 54.14
C LEU A 2 -35.24 -31.44 54.03
N ARG A 3 -34.38 -31.25 53.02
CA ARG A 3 -32.97 -31.73 52.93
C ARG A 3 -32.42 -31.24 51.58
N ALA A 4 -31.20 -30.75 51.39
CA ALA A 4 -30.16 -30.15 52.21
C ALA A 4 -29.17 -29.51 51.20
N ILE A 5 -28.51 -28.45 51.61
CA ILE A 5 -27.56 -27.62 50.83
C ILE A 5 -26.17 -28.27 50.83
N GLY A 6 -25.43 -28.16 49.72
CA GLY A 6 -23.98 -28.42 49.63
C GLY A 6 -23.37 -27.90 48.31
N PRO A 7 -22.37 -27.00 48.34
CA PRO A 7 -21.83 -26.35 47.14
C PRO A 7 -20.66 -27.14 46.55
N LEU A 8 -20.60 -27.25 45.22
CA LEU A 8 -19.41 -27.69 44.50
C LEU A 8 -18.87 -26.48 43.72
N LEU A 9 -17.79 -25.91 44.24
CA LEU A 9 -16.88 -25.06 43.49
C LEU A 9 -16.28 -25.87 42.34
N ALA A 10 -16.57 -25.47 41.11
CA ALA A 10 -15.77 -25.82 39.95
C ALA A 10 -15.27 -24.51 39.34
N ALA A 11 -14.01 -24.17 39.61
CA ALA A 11 -13.27 -23.14 38.92
C ALA A 11 -13.09 -23.58 37.46
N LEU A 12 -13.84 -22.98 36.53
CA LEU A 12 -13.53 -23.09 35.12
C LEU A 12 -12.39 -22.11 34.79
N VAL A 13 -11.25 -22.71 34.48
CA VAL A 13 -10.04 -22.07 33.96
C VAL A 13 -10.37 -21.37 32.65
N LEU A 14 -10.05 -20.08 32.56
CA LEU A 14 -9.99 -19.33 31.31
C LEU A 14 -8.91 -19.94 30.41
N ALA A 15 -9.31 -20.77 29.45
CA ALA A 15 -8.50 -21.07 28.28
C ALA A 15 -8.83 -20.02 27.21
N GLY A 16 -8.14 -18.87 27.29
CA GLY A 16 -8.10 -17.90 26.20
C GLY A 16 -7.27 -18.47 25.06
N CYS A 17 -7.92 -19.02 24.04
CA CYS A 17 -7.30 -19.20 22.73
C CYS A 17 -7.29 -17.83 22.04
N ALA A 18 -6.23 -17.06 22.26
CA ALA A 18 -5.87 -15.98 21.35
C ALA A 18 -5.27 -16.65 20.10
N ASP A 19 -6.14 -16.94 19.14
CA ASP A 19 -5.70 -17.29 17.79
C ASP A 19 -5.03 -16.05 17.20
N SER A 20 -3.72 -16.16 17.01
CA SER A 20 -2.90 -15.09 16.44
C SER A 20 -3.13 -15.13 14.94
N GLY A 21 -4.21 -14.48 14.50
CA GLY A 21 -4.51 -14.25 13.10
C GLY A 21 -3.52 -13.25 12.53
N ASP A 22 -2.37 -13.75 12.09
CA ASP A 22 -1.48 -13.06 11.17
C ASP A 22 -2.25 -12.87 9.86
N GLY A 23 -2.91 -11.72 9.75
CA GLY A 23 -3.53 -11.30 8.51
C GLY A 23 -2.47 -11.22 7.41
N PRO A 24 -2.82 -11.58 6.16
CA PRO A 24 -1.89 -11.69 5.03
C PRO A 24 -1.24 -10.35 4.58
N PHE A 25 -1.44 -9.28 5.35
CA PHE A 25 -1.04 -7.91 5.03
C PHE A 25 -0.03 -7.32 6.03
N ALA A 26 0.45 -8.10 7.00
CA ALA A 26 1.56 -7.74 7.86
C ALA A 26 2.88 -7.82 7.06
N VAL A 27 3.34 -6.69 6.53
CA VAL A 27 4.74 -6.56 6.09
C VAL A 27 5.61 -6.60 7.35
N VAL A 28 6.23 -7.75 7.60
CA VAL A 28 7.12 -7.95 8.75
C VAL A 28 8.53 -7.46 8.38
N PRO A 29 9.16 -6.57 9.15
CA PRO A 29 10.58 -6.27 8.96
C PRO A 29 11.40 -7.46 9.46
N ASN A 30 12.18 -8.11 8.57
CA ASN A 30 13.19 -9.08 8.99
C ASN A 30 14.58 -8.51 8.69
N SER A 31 15.34 -8.29 9.75
CA SER A 31 16.69 -7.74 9.72
C SER A 31 17.71 -8.86 9.73
N THR A 32 18.31 -9.16 8.58
CA THR A 32 19.59 -9.88 8.52
C THR A 32 20.41 -9.38 7.35
N SER A 33 21.39 -8.56 7.68
CA SER A 33 22.41 -8.03 6.77
C SER A 33 23.43 -9.13 6.40
N THR A 34 23.79 -9.24 5.13
CA THR A 34 25.12 -9.73 4.73
C THR A 34 25.52 -9.25 3.34
N ASP A 35 26.65 -8.54 3.32
CA ASP A 35 27.63 -8.21 2.27
C ASP A 35 27.26 -8.18 0.78
N ALA A 36 27.40 -6.98 0.20
CA ALA A 36 27.52 -6.74 -1.23
C ALA A 36 28.99 -6.52 -1.63
N SER A 37 29.42 -7.15 -2.74
CA SER A 37 30.66 -6.82 -3.46
C SER A 37 30.37 -5.99 -4.73
N PRO A 38 31.27 -5.08 -5.15
CA PRO A 38 30.99 -4.07 -6.18
C PRO A 38 31.48 -4.48 -7.58
N VAL A 39 30.82 -3.98 -8.64
CA VAL A 39 31.37 -4.02 -10.01
C VAL A 39 31.24 -2.67 -10.73
N ALA A 40 32.43 -2.13 -11.02
CA ALA A 40 32.95 -1.37 -12.16
C ALA A 40 32.22 -0.16 -12.78
N LYS A 41 33.00 0.94 -12.80
CA LYS A 41 32.89 2.20 -13.55
C LYS A 41 33.43 2.05 -14.98
N GLY A 42 32.84 2.76 -15.94
CA GLY A 42 33.44 3.04 -17.27
C GLY A 42 32.96 4.39 -17.84
N PRO A 43 33.76 5.12 -18.65
CA PRO A 43 33.68 6.59 -18.79
C PRO A 43 33.25 7.13 -20.18
N GLY A 44 32.98 8.45 -20.24
CA GLY A 44 32.90 9.29 -21.46
C GLY A 44 31.47 9.53 -21.96
N THR A 45 31.03 10.70 -22.46
CA THR A 45 31.73 11.86 -23.04
C THR A 45 30.76 13.06 -23.07
N THR A 46 31.31 14.27 -22.94
CA THR A 46 30.65 15.58 -23.10
C THR A 46 30.07 15.84 -24.49
N ALA A 47 28.86 16.42 -24.55
CA ALA A 47 28.44 17.27 -25.67
C ALA A 47 27.48 18.36 -25.17
N SER A 48 27.93 19.61 -25.26
CA SER A 48 27.19 20.82 -24.93
C SER A 48 26.45 21.28 -26.18
N THR A 49 25.13 21.49 -26.09
CA THR A 49 24.37 22.17 -27.14
C THR A 49 23.39 23.14 -26.49
N SER A 50 23.61 24.43 -26.76
CA SER A 50 22.80 25.54 -26.29
C SER A 50 21.38 25.46 -26.87
N ALA A 51 20.37 25.50 -25.99
CA ALA A 51 18.96 25.61 -26.37
C ALA A 51 18.35 26.88 -25.76
N THR A 52 17.73 27.67 -26.64
CA THR A 52 17.01 28.92 -26.41
C THR A 52 15.94 28.80 -25.31
N PRO A 53 15.78 29.78 -24.39
CA PRO A 53 14.83 29.65 -23.29
C PRO A 53 13.39 29.85 -23.79
N ARG A 54 12.58 28.79 -23.67
CA ARG A 54 11.11 28.82 -23.74
C ARG A 54 10.56 29.32 -22.38
N PRO A 55 9.42 30.02 -22.30
CA PRO A 55 8.92 30.54 -21.04
C PRO A 55 8.56 29.40 -20.09
N SER A 56 9.35 29.26 -19.03
CA SER A 56 9.19 28.24 -17.98
C SER A 56 8.09 28.66 -17.02
N GLY A 57 6.87 28.22 -17.29
CA GLY A 57 5.75 28.23 -16.34
C GLY A 57 5.63 26.90 -15.60
N THR A 58 6.74 26.30 -15.18
CA THR A 58 6.73 25.12 -14.31
C THR A 58 7.67 25.42 -13.15
N THR A 59 7.09 25.93 -12.07
CA THR A 59 7.82 26.04 -10.80
C THR A 59 8.32 24.64 -10.46
N ALA A 60 9.64 24.46 -10.38
CA ALA A 60 10.21 23.21 -9.93
C ALA A 60 9.64 22.89 -8.54
N PRO A 61 9.28 21.63 -8.25
CA PRO A 61 8.78 21.28 -6.93
C PRO A 61 9.82 21.66 -5.87
N PRO A 62 9.38 22.12 -4.69
CA PRO A 62 10.30 22.54 -3.65
C PRO A 62 11.20 21.39 -3.25
N SER A 63 12.51 21.63 -3.16
CA SER A 63 13.45 20.68 -2.58
C SER A 63 13.11 20.45 -1.11
N ARG A 64 13.00 19.19 -0.69
CA ARG A 64 12.67 18.81 0.69
C ARG A 64 13.86 18.07 1.33
N SER A 65 14.12 18.35 2.60
CA SER A 65 14.97 17.48 3.42
C SER A 65 14.27 16.13 3.68
N PRO A 66 15.00 15.06 4.06
CA PRO A 66 14.37 13.80 4.45
C PRO A 66 13.32 13.95 5.56
N GLU A 67 13.55 14.82 6.55
CA GLU A 67 12.61 15.07 7.64
C GLU A 67 11.32 15.75 7.15
N GLN A 68 11.45 16.72 6.23
CA GLN A 68 10.32 17.38 5.60
C GLN A 68 9.54 16.41 4.70
N ALA A 69 10.24 15.57 3.94
CA ALA A 69 9.65 14.55 3.10
C ALA A 69 8.90 13.49 3.93
N GLN A 70 9.47 13.07 5.06
CA GLN A 70 8.83 12.13 5.98
C GLN A 70 7.57 12.73 6.63
N THR A 71 7.63 14.00 7.02
CA THR A 71 6.48 14.73 7.57
C THR A 71 5.36 14.85 6.55
N LEU A 72 5.70 15.17 5.29
CA LEU A 72 4.73 15.19 4.19
C LEU A 72 4.12 13.81 3.95
N ALA A 73 4.92 12.75 3.82
CA ALA A 73 4.41 11.40 3.61
C ALA A 73 3.40 11.00 4.70
N ARG A 74 3.70 11.31 5.96
CA ARG A 74 2.83 11.02 7.11
C ARG A 74 1.51 11.79 7.08
N SER A 75 1.51 13.05 6.60
CA SER A 75 0.29 13.86 6.54
C SER A 75 -0.66 13.40 5.42
N LEU A 76 -0.11 12.80 4.36
CA LEU A 76 -0.89 12.32 3.22
C LEU A 76 -1.58 10.97 3.48
N ALA A 77 -0.98 10.08 4.28
CA ALA A 77 -1.60 8.79 4.63
C ALA A 77 -2.89 8.97 5.46
N LEU A 78 -3.91 8.17 5.18
CA LEU A 78 -5.26 8.32 5.74
C LEU A 78 -5.42 7.59 7.07
N ALA A 79 -6.02 8.26 8.06
CA ALA A 79 -6.42 7.71 9.35
C ALA A 79 -7.82 7.06 9.25
N PRO A 80 -8.27 6.24 10.23
CA PRO A 80 -9.56 5.54 10.15
C PRO A 80 -10.76 6.44 9.82
N GLU A 81 -10.82 7.63 10.42
CA GLU A 81 -11.88 8.62 10.20
C GLU A 81 -12.00 9.11 8.75
N ASP A 82 -10.90 9.06 7.99
CA ASP A 82 -10.85 9.48 6.59
C ASP A 82 -11.52 8.47 5.65
N TRP A 83 -11.60 7.20 6.08
CA TRP A 83 -12.30 6.18 5.32
C TRP A 83 -13.80 6.30 5.58
N GLY A 84 -14.21 6.63 6.80
CA GLY A 84 -15.61 6.80 7.20
C GLY A 84 -15.97 5.91 8.39
N GLY A 85 -17.26 5.90 8.75
CA GLY A 85 -17.74 5.17 9.93
C GLY A 85 -17.40 3.67 9.89
N GLY A 86 -17.03 3.12 11.04
CA GLY A 86 -16.76 1.68 11.23
C GLY A 86 -15.34 1.24 10.90
N PHE A 87 -14.44 2.15 10.52
CA PHE A 87 -13.02 1.82 10.33
C PHE A 87 -12.23 1.98 11.62
N VAL A 88 -11.35 1.02 11.85
CA VAL A 88 -10.40 1.00 12.95
C VAL A 88 -9.00 0.72 12.43
N LYS A 89 -8.01 0.95 13.29
CA LYS A 89 -6.61 0.64 13.02
C LYS A 89 -6.42 -0.87 12.91
N GLN A 90 -5.63 -1.34 11.94
CA GLN A 90 -5.13 -2.72 11.95
C GLN A 90 -4.09 -2.91 13.08
N SER A 91 -3.74 -4.17 13.37
CA SER A 91 -2.66 -4.50 14.32
C SER A 91 -1.35 -3.79 13.95
N THR A 92 -0.97 -3.85 12.67
CA THR A 92 0.14 -3.08 12.09
C THR A 92 -0.40 -1.78 11.48
N TYR A 93 -0.72 -0.81 12.34
CA TYR A 93 -1.41 0.41 11.90
C TYR A 93 -0.56 1.34 11.04
N GLU A 94 0.62 1.77 11.51
CA GLU A 94 1.49 2.71 10.79
C GLU A 94 2.92 2.18 10.73
N PHE A 95 3.58 2.41 9.60
CA PHE A 95 5.01 2.18 9.45
C PHE A 95 5.60 3.08 8.37
N ALA A 96 6.86 3.47 8.56
CA ALA A 96 7.72 3.91 7.48
C ALA A 96 8.48 2.66 7.06
N GLY A 97 8.26 2.16 5.84
CA GLY A 97 8.98 0.97 5.37
C GLY A 97 10.50 1.18 5.51
N GLU A 98 11.24 0.09 5.70
CA GLU A 98 12.69 0.09 5.55
C GLU A 98 13.11 -0.67 4.29
N THR A 99 12.14 -1.33 3.67
CA THR A 99 12.26 -2.20 2.52
C THR A 99 11.17 -1.89 1.50
N TRP A 100 11.36 -2.41 0.30
CA TRP A 100 10.44 -2.24 -0.81
C TRP A 100 9.87 -3.60 -1.23
N THR A 101 8.60 -3.61 -1.61
CA THR A 101 7.97 -4.79 -2.21
C THR A 101 8.19 -4.77 -3.72
N ASP A 102 8.81 -5.82 -4.24
CA ASP A 102 8.95 -6.07 -5.67
C ASP A 102 8.47 -7.49 -6.02
N TYR A 103 8.40 -7.81 -7.30
CA TYR A 103 8.02 -9.14 -7.78
C TYR A 103 9.14 -9.75 -8.61
N ALA A 104 9.59 -10.94 -8.21
CA ALA A 104 10.58 -11.72 -8.95
C ALA A 104 10.06 -12.15 -10.33
N ALA A 105 10.92 -12.71 -11.17
CA ALA A 105 10.57 -13.12 -12.54
C ALA A 105 9.43 -14.16 -12.60
N ASP A 106 9.29 -14.97 -11.54
CA ASP A 106 8.22 -15.94 -11.35
C ASP A 106 6.95 -15.35 -10.73
N CYS A 107 6.88 -14.02 -10.60
CA CYS A 107 5.76 -13.28 -10.04
C CYS A 107 5.49 -13.57 -8.55
N THR A 108 6.50 -14.06 -7.83
CA THR A 108 6.47 -14.13 -6.37
C THR A 108 6.96 -12.82 -5.76
N GLN A 109 6.32 -12.41 -4.67
CA GLN A 109 6.67 -11.22 -3.92
C GLN A 109 8.04 -11.41 -3.27
N GLN A 110 8.87 -10.38 -3.36
CA GLN A 110 10.16 -10.31 -2.69
C GLN A 110 10.33 -8.97 -1.99
N THR A 111 11.11 -9.00 -0.92
CA THR A 111 11.51 -7.81 -0.17
C THR A 111 12.89 -7.39 -0.66
N VAL A 112 13.00 -6.17 -1.19
CA VAL A 112 14.26 -5.61 -1.69
C VAL A 112 14.65 -4.34 -0.91
N PRO A 113 15.91 -3.88 -0.98
CA PRO A 113 16.31 -2.63 -0.35
C PRO A 113 15.49 -1.43 -0.85
N LEU A 114 15.26 -0.46 0.03
CA LEU A 114 14.53 0.75 -0.35
C LEU A 114 15.27 1.51 -1.47
N PRO A 115 14.59 1.87 -2.58
CA PRO A 115 15.19 2.68 -3.62
C PRO A 115 15.80 3.97 -3.07
N SER A 116 17.04 4.27 -3.45
CA SER A 116 17.77 5.46 -2.98
C SER A 116 17.14 6.78 -3.44
N SER A 117 16.16 6.74 -4.34
CA SER A 117 15.36 7.89 -4.77
C SER A 117 14.32 8.30 -3.72
N ILE A 118 13.95 7.42 -2.78
CA ILE A 118 12.96 7.69 -1.74
C ILE A 118 13.63 8.43 -0.58
N ILE A 119 13.02 9.54 -0.15
CA ILE A 119 13.48 10.37 0.98
C ILE A 119 12.44 10.54 2.07
N GLY A 120 11.22 10.06 1.86
CA GLY A 120 10.20 9.96 2.90
C GLY A 120 9.12 8.96 2.48
N GLN A 121 8.63 8.18 3.43
CA GLN A 121 7.50 7.29 3.18
C GLN A 121 6.68 7.01 4.42
N TRP A 122 5.39 6.81 4.24
CA TRP A 122 4.48 6.45 5.32
C TRP A 122 3.33 5.59 4.80
N VAL A 123 2.98 4.59 5.58
CA VAL A 123 1.83 3.71 5.32
C VAL A 123 0.89 3.76 6.52
N ARG A 124 -0.41 3.75 6.25
CA ARG A 124 -1.46 3.47 7.24
C ARG A 124 -2.34 2.34 6.76
N GLN A 125 -2.71 1.44 7.67
CA GLN A 125 -3.58 0.30 7.42
C GLN A 125 -4.81 0.32 8.32
N VAL A 126 -5.97 0.15 7.73
CA VAL A 126 -7.27 0.16 8.42
C VAL A 126 -8.07 -1.08 8.08
N GLN A 127 -8.99 -1.44 8.96
CA GLN A 127 -9.96 -2.51 8.72
C GLN A 127 -11.33 -2.06 9.20
N GLN A 128 -12.38 -2.60 8.60
CA GLN A 128 -13.73 -2.42 9.10
C GLN A 128 -13.92 -3.28 10.35
N SER A 129 -14.41 -2.68 11.44
CA SER A 129 -14.72 -3.39 12.69
C SER A 129 -16.17 -3.84 12.69
N ASP A 130 -16.60 -4.70 11.77
CA ASP A 130 -17.91 -5.33 11.94
C ASP A 130 -17.77 -6.57 12.83
N ALA A 131 -18.25 -6.47 14.07
CA ALA A 131 -18.12 -7.50 15.10
C ALA A 131 -18.85 -8.82 14.75
N ALA A 132 -19.70 -8.82 13.72
CA ALA A 132 -20.46 -9.99 13.28
C ALA A 132 -19.71 -10.90 12.26
N GLN A 133 -18.62 -10.42 11.64
CA GLN A 133 -17.86 -11.18 10.64
C GLN A 133 -16.36 -11.19 11.00
N SER A 134 -15.97 -12.04 11.95
CA SER A 134 -14.60 -12.03 12.48
C SER A 134 -13.53 -12.57 11.52
N ASN A 135 -13.91 -13.24 10.42
CA ASN A 135 -12.97 -13.90 9.51
C ASN A 135 -12.92 -13.29 8.10
N ALA A 136 -13.76 -12.30 7.78
CA ALA A 136 -13.79 -11.67 6.47
C ALA A 136 -13.99 -10.15 6.59
N LEU A 137 -12.88 -9.41 6.70
CA LEU A 137 -12.90 -7.97 6.93
C LEU A 137 -12.51 -7.18 5.69
N SER A 138 -13.30 -6.16 5.38
CA SER A 138 -12.88 -5.11 4.46
C SER A 138 -11.67 -4.38 5.04
N SER A 139 -10.65 -4.18 4.22
CA SER A 139 -9.36 -3.64 4.64
C SER A 139 -8.91 -2.56 3.66
N GLY A 140 -8.30 -1.52 4.20
CA GLY A 140 -7.79 -0.39 3.43
C GLY A 140 -6.35 -0.09 3.80
N SER A 141 -5.57 0.37 2.84
CA SER A 141 -4.23 0.91 3.11
C SER A 141 -3.97 2.12 2.23
N THR A 142 -3.27 3.11 2.79
CA THR A 142 -2.74 4.22 2.02
C THR A 142 -1.25 4.35 2.25
N SER A 143 -0.51 4.58 1.18
CA SER A 143 0.92 4.82 1.20
C SER A 143 1.23 6.12 0.46
N ALA A 144 2.08 6.94 1.06
CA ALA A 144 2.63 8.13 0.41
C ALA A 144 4.16 8.03 0.43
N ILE A 145 4.76 8.22 -0.74
CA ILE A 145 6.19 8.09 -0.97
C ILE A 145 6.68 9.37 -1.64
N VAL A 146 7.67 10.00 -1.03
CA VAL A 146 8.28 11.24 -1.50
C VAL A 146 9.67 10.91 -2.03
N HIS A 147 9.89 11.25 -3.30
CA HIS A 147 11.16 11.06 -3.98
C HIS A 147 12.01 12.33 -3.99
N LYS A 148 13.31 12.16 -4.22
CA LYS A 148 14.28 13.24 -4.42
C LYS A 148 13.92 14.13 -5.62
N ASP A 149 13.33 13.53 -6.64
CA ASP A 149 12.96 14.20 -7.89
C ASP A 149 11.75 13.53 -8.55
N THR A 150 11.25 14.17 -9.61
CA THR A 150 10.08 13.71 -10.37
C THR A 150 10.36 12.44 -11.17
N ARG A 151 11.63 12.16 -11.49
CA ARG A 151 12.04 10.94 -12.19
C ARG A 151 11.82 9.73 -11.28
N GLY A 152 12.30 9.77 -10.05
CA GLY A 152 12.08 8.69 -9.08
C GLY A 152 10.60 8.34 -8.88
N ALA A 153 9.76 9.37 -8.74
CA ALA A 153 8.31 9.18 -8.59
C ALA A 153 7.66 8.58 -9.84
N ARG A 154 8.06 9.00 -11.03
CA ARG A 154 7.57 8.44 -12.29
C ARG A 154 8.00 6.99 -12.47
N ASP A 155 9.28 6.71 -12.21
CA ASP A 155 9.85 5.37 -12.38
C ASP A 155 9.13 4.36 -11.45
N GLN A 156 8.67 4.78 -10.27
CA GLN A 156 7.83 3.95 -9.40
C GLN A 156 6.48 3.58 -10.05
N VAL A 157 5.74 4.55 -10.61
CA VAL A 157 4.45 4.26 -11.26
C VAL A 157 4.64 3.38 -12.50
N GLN A 158 5.70 3.64 -13.28
CA GLN A 158 6.07 2.83 -14.42
C GLN A 158 6.47 1.40 -14.03
N ASN A 159 7.14 1.21 -12.90
CA ASN A 159 7.40 -0.12 -12.36
C ASN A 159 6.09 -0.87 -12.03
N ALA A 160 5.08 -0.18 -11.47
CA ALA A 160 3.78 -0.79 -11.20
C ALA A 160 3.08 -1.26 -12.50
N HIS A 161 3.14 -0.46 -13.57
CA HIS A 161 2.67 -0.88 -14.90
C HIS A 161 3.41 -2.12 -15.40
N GLN A 162 4.74 -2.13 -15.36
CA GLN A 162 5.55 -3.25 -15.85
C GLN A 162 5.30 -4.53 -15.05
N VAL A 163 5.16 -4.42 -13.73
CA VAL A 163 4.80 -5.56 -12.86
C VAL A 163 3.43 -6.08 -13.24
N LYS A 164 2.42 -5.21 -13.41
CA LYS A 164 1.08 -5.63 -13.84
C LYS A 164 1.09 -6.40 -15.17
N ASP A 165 1.78 -5.86 -16.17
CA ASP A 165 1.82 -6.44 -17.51
C ASP A 165 2.57 -7.79 -17.52
N ARG A 166 3.64 -7.89 -16.72
CA ARG A 166 4.43 -9.11 -16.60
C ARG A 166 3.76 -10.17 -15.73
N CYS A 167 3.04 -9.76 -14.69
CA CYS A 167 2.50 -10.62 -13.64
C CYS A 167 0.99 -10.46 -13.50
N PRO A 168 0.20 -11.02 -14.44
CA PRO A 168 -1.27 -11.03 -14.35
C PRO A 168 -1.78 -11.84 -13.14
N THR A 169 -0.92 -12.67 -12.55
CA THR A 169 -1.14 -13.28 -11.24
C THR A 169 0.12 -13.14 -10.41
N ARG A 170 -0.03 -12.58 -9.22
CA ARG A 170 1.03 -12.29 -8.25
C ARG A 170 0.84 -13.18 -7.03
N THR A 171 1.94 -13.76 -6.52
CA THR A 171 1.91 -14.59 -5.31
C THR A 171 2.64 -13.86 -4.19
N TYR A 172 1.94 -13.57 -3.10
CA TYR A 172 2.51 -12.96 -1.90
C TYR A 172 3.32 -13.96 -1.08
N THR A 173 4.17 -13.47 -0.17
CA THR A 173 5.06 -14.33 0.64
C THR A 173 4.32 -15.31 1.54
N ASP A 174 3.08 -14.99 1.93
CA ASP A 174 2.19 -15.85 2.71
C ASP A 174 1.48 -16.92 1.85
N GLY A 175 1.62 -16.86 0.53
CA GLY A 175 0.97 -17.73 -0.46
C GLY A 175 -0.39 -17.23 -0.95
N THR A 176 -0.85 -16.05 -0.54
CA THR A 176 -2.01 -15.39 -1.12
C THR A 176 -1.74 -15.07 -2.60
N GLN A 177 -2.75 -15.20 -3.46
CA GLN A 177 -2.64 -14.89 -4.88
C GLN A 177 -3.53 -13.71 -5.27
N ALA A 178 -2.96 -12.64 -5.82
CA ALA A 178 -3.72 -11.59 -6.50
C ALA A 178 -3.77 -11.89 -8.00
N LYS A 179 -4.99 -11.98 -8.54
CA LYS A 179 -5.24 -12.13 -9.97
C LYS A 179 -5.88 -10.87 -10.51
N ASP A 180 -5.22 -10.25 -11.47
CA ASP A 180 -5.64 -8.99 -12.07
C ASP A 180 -6.81 -9.18 -13.03
N THR A 181 -7.70 -8.19 -13.09
CA THR A 181 -8.72 -8.05 -14.13
C THR A 181 -8.13 -7.27 -15.32
N PRO A 182 -8.03 -7.87 -16.52
CA PRO A 182 -7.59 -7.16 -17.71
C PRO A 182 -8.56 -6.04 -18.10
N GLY A 183 -8.02 -4.89 -18.51
CA GLY A 183 -8.84 -3.77 -18.99
C GLY A 183 -9.64 -3.04 -17.90
N ALA A 184 -9.23 -3.19 -16.63
CA ALA A 184 -9.80 -2.46 -15.50
C ALA A 184 -9.90 -0.95 -15.78
N PRO A 185 -11.05 -0.30 -15.49
CA PRO A 185 -11.22 1.13 -15.68
C PRO A 185 -10.15 1.94 -14.93
N GLN A 186 -9.58 2.92 -15.60
CA GLN A 186 -8.64 3.86 -14.99
C GLN A 186 -9.40 5.11 -14.53
N PRO A 187 -9.32 5.50 -13.24
CA PRO A 187 -9.91 6.75 -12.78
C PRO A 187 -9.13 7.95 -13.37
N THR A 188 -9.78 9.11 -13.45
CA THR A 188 -9.16 10.34 -13.96
C THR A 188 -9.11 11.41 -12.88
N PHE A 189 -7.93 12.01 -12.69
CA PHE A 189 -7.70 13.13 -11.79
C PHE A 189 -6.96 14.22 -12.57
N ALA A 190 -7.63 15.33 -12.87
CA ALA A 190 -7.08 16.38 -13.74
C ALA A 190 -5.82 17.04 -13.17
N GLU A 191 -5.67 17.02 -11.85
CA GLU A 191 -4.56 17.63 -11.13
C GLU A 191 -3.36 16.70 -10.97
N ALA A 192 -3.55 15.39 -11.13
CA ALA A 192 -2.49 14.39 -11.06
C ALA A 192 -1.69 14.39 -12.38
N ASP A 193 -0.37 14.19 -12.28
CA ASP A 193 0.48 14.09 -13.46
C ASP A 193 0.40 12.71 -14.10
N GLU A 194 0.02 11.69 -13.32
CA GLU A 194 -0.10 10.30 -13.74
C GLU A 194 -1.04 9.55 -12.82
N VAL A 195 -1.80 8.62 -13.39
CA VAL A 195 -2.76 7.78 -12.68
C VAL A 195 -2.59 6.36 -13.19
N PHE A 196 -2.51 5.43 -12.25
CA PHE A 196 -2.51 4.00 -12.50
C PHE A 196 -3.49 3.34 -11.54
N ALA A 197 -4.30 2.43 -12.03
CA ALA A 197 -5.16 1.60 -11.21
C ALA A 197 -5.08 0.14 -11.64
N GLU A 198 -5.12 -0.72 -10.63
CA GLU A 198 -5.29 -2.16 -10.79
C GLU A 198 -6.49 -2.62 -9.96
N GLU A 199 -7.23 -3.57 -10.49
CA GLU A 199 -8.27 -4.26 -9.75
C GLU A 199 -8.22 -5.75 -10.09
N GLY A 200 -8.81 -6.55 -9.21
CA GLY A 200 -8.84 -7.99 -9.40
C GLY A 200 -9.40 -8.72 -8.20
N LEU A 201 -9.07 -10.00 -8.12
CA LEU A 201 -9.46 -10.88 -7.03
C LEU A 201 -8.24 -11.41 -6.29
N MET A 202 -8.28 -11.36 -4.96
CA MET A 202 -7.29 -12.03 -4.12
C MET A 202 -7.84 -13.35 -3.58
N TYR A 203 -7.05 -14.40 -3.70
CA TYR A 203 -7.33 -15.74 -3.21
C TYR A 203 -6.39 -16.02 -2.04
N LEU A 204 -6.95 -16.08 -0.83
CA LEU A 204 -6.17 -16.38 0.37
C LEU A 204 -5.68 -17.82 0.34
N LYS A 205 -4.48 -18.07 0.86
CA LYS A 205 -3.93 -19.43 0.98
C LYS A 205 -4.83 -20.35 1.80
N SER A 206 -5.51 -19.82 2.81
CA SER A 206 -6.47 -20.53 3.65
C SER A 206 -7.73 -20.99 2.90
N GLY A 207 -7.95 -20.50 1.68
CA GLY A 207 -9.15 -20.76 0.89
C GLY A 207 -10.32 -19.82 1.23
N GLY A 208 -11.51 -20.17 0.74
CA GLY A 208 -12.72 -19.36 0.86
C GLY A 208 -13.02 -18.50 -0.36
N SER A 209 -14.04 -17.65 -0.25
CA SER A 209 -14.40 -16.71 -1.31
C SER A 209 -13.28 -15.69 -1.51
N PRO A 210 -12.95 -15.33 -2.76
CA PRO A 210 -11.93 -14.33 -3.01
C PRO A 210 -12.38 -12.94 -2.58
N TYR A 211 -11.41 -12.06 -2.34
CA TYR A 211 -11.63 -10.66 -2.03
C TYR A 211 -11.55 -9.85 -3.31
N ALA A 212 -12.53 -8.98 -3.56
CA ALA A 212 -12.36 -7.91 -4.53
C ALA A 212 -11.32 -6.93 -4.00
N TYR A 213 -10.39 -6.50 -4.87
CA TYR A 213 -9.41 -5.47 -4.51
C TYR A 213 -9.26 -4.43 -5.61
N VAL A 214 -8.92 -3.21 -5.20
CA VAL A 214 -8.52 -2.12 -6.08
C VAL A 214 -7.33 -1.40 -5.44
N VAL A 215 -6.32 -1.09 -6.26
CA VAL A 215 -5.27 -0.11 -5.93
C VAL A 215 -5.40 1.04 -6.92
N VAL A 216 -5.40 2.28 -6.41
CA VAL A 216 -5.27 3.49 -7.21
C VAL A 216 -3.99 4.19 -6.81
N THR A 217 -3.06 4.32 -7.74
CA THR A 217 -1.79 5.04 -7.59
C THR A 217 -1.83 6.33 -8.38
N LEU A 218 -1.48 7.43 -7.71
CA LEU A 218 -1.37 8.77 -8.28
C LEU A 218 0.07 9.26 -8.17
N ARG A 219 0.52 10.00 -9.18
CA ARG A 219 1.73 10.80 -9.09
C ARG A 219 1.41 12.27 -9.21
N LYS A 220 2.03 13.06 -8.34
CA LYS A 220 2.10 14.52 -8.48
C LYS A 220 3.47 15.00 -8.08
N ASP A 221 4.17 15.65 -9.01
CA ASP A 221 5.54 16.11 -8.84
C ASP A 221 6.48 14.97 -8.38
N THR A 222 7.04 15.10 -7.17
CA THR A 222 7.96 14.14 -6.56
C THR A 222 7.25 13.14 -5.64
N VAL A 223 5.92 13.13 -5.59
CA VAL A 223 5.14 12.32 -4.66
C VAL A 223 4.34 11.26 -5.43
N ALA A 224 4.48 10.01 -5.01
CA ALA A 224 3.63 8.90 -5.40
C ALA A 224 2.72 8.52 -4.22
N MET A 225 1.43 8.38 -4.47
CA MET A 225 0.40 8.06 -3.47
C MET A 225 -0.37 6.85 -3.94
N SER A 226 -0.53 5.82 -3.12
CA SER A 226 -1.38 4.67 -3.46
C SER A 226 -2.43 4.44 -2.40
N ALA A 227 -3.67 4.25 -2.84
CA ALA A 227 -4.80 3.84 -2.02
C ALA A 227 -5.24 2.43 -2.45
N TYR A 228 -5.14 1.49 -1.53
CA TYR A 228 -5.61 0.12 -1.67
C TYR A 228 -6.88 -0.05 -0.85
N PHE A 229 -7.86 -0.77 -1.41
CA PHE A 229 -9.00 -1.25 -0.65
C PHE A 229 -9.37 -2.66 -1.11
N SER A 230 -9.87 -3.46 -0.17
CA SER A 230 -10.40 -4.80 -0.45
C SER A 230 -11.62 -5.11 0.39
N ALA A 231 -12.51 -5.92 -0.15
CA ALA A 231 -13.68 -6.45 0.56
C ALA A 231 -13.89 -7.94 0.21
N PRO A 232 -14.45 -8.75 1.12
CA PRO A 232 -14.80 -10.14 0.81
C PRO A 232 -15.84 -10.18 -0.30
N GLY A 233 -15.64 -11.04 -1.31
CA GLY A 233 -16.61 -11.28 -2.37
C GLY A 233 -16.41 -10.42 -3.63
N PRO A 234 -16.47 -11.03 -4.84
CA PRO A 234 -16.35 -10.30 -6.11
C PRO A 234 -17.50 -9.30 -6.36
N GLU A 235 -18.67 -9.51 -5.76
CA GLU A 235 -19.85 -8.67 -5.88
C GLU A 235 -19.62 -7.24 -5.34
N HIS A 236 -18.65 -7.06 -4.46
CA HIS A 236 -18.31 -5.76 -3.86
C HIS A 236 -17.36 -4.91 -4.72
N MET A 237 -16.97 -5.35 -5.91
CA MET A 237 -15.98 -4.64 -6.74
C MET A 237 -16.32 -3.16 -6.99
N ALA A 238 -17.60 -2.83 -7.22
CA ALA A 238 -18.02 -1.44 -7.43
C ALA A 238 -17.79 -0.55 -6.19
N ASP A 239 -18.09 -1.08 -4.99
CA ASP A 239 -17.88 -0.39 -3.73
C ASP A 239 -16.38 -0.24 -3.43
N VAL A 240 -15.63 -1.32 -3.66
CA VAL A 240 -14.17 -1.33 -3.49
C VAL A 240 -13.51 -0.28 -4.37
N ARG A 241 -13.90 -0.20 -5.65
CA ARG A 241 -13.41 0.82 -6.59
C ARG A 241 -13.75 2.23 -6.13
N THR A 242 -14.99 2.45 -5.70
CA THR A 242 -15.45 3.75 -5.20
C THR A 242 -14.61 4.18 -4.01
N ARG A 243 -14.39 3.28 -3.05
CA ARG A 243 -13.64 3.54 -1.83
C ARG A 243 -12.17 3.85 -2.09
N ALA A 244 -11.48 3.04 -2.92
CA ALA A 244 -10.09 3.27 -3.28
C ALA A 244 -9.92 4.61 -4.03
N THR A 245 -10.84 4.93 -4.94
CA THR A 245 -10.83 6.19 -5.70
C THR A 245 -11.04 7.41 -4.79
N GLN A 246 -11.97 7.33 -3.84
CA GLN A 246 -12.20 8.38 -2.85
C GLN A 246 -10.99 8.60 -1.94
N ALA A 247 -10.37 7.52 -1.47
CA ALA A 247 -9.15 7.60 -0.68
C ALA A 247 -8.02 8.26 -1.47
N ALA A 248 -7.78 7.85 -2.72
CA ALA A 248 -6.79 8.47 -3.60
C ALA A 248 -7.07 9.96 -3.83
N ARG A 249 -8.34 10.35 -4.03
CA ARG A 249 -8.74 11.76 -4.16
C ARG A 249 -8.37 12.56 -2.91
N LEU A 250 -8.71 12.05 -1.73
CA LEU A 250 -8.44 12.73 -0.47
C LEU A 250 -6.94 12.94 -0.24
N MET A 251 -6.11 11.95 -0.59
CA MET A 251 -4.64 12.09 -0.54
C MET A 251 -4.15 13.18 -1.49
N LEU A 252 -4.63 13.20 -2.74
CA LEU A 252 -4.29 14.24 -3.72
C LEU A 252 -4.71 15.63 -3.23
N ASP A 253 -5.93 15.77 -2.70
CA ASP A 253 -6.43 17.03 -2.16
C ASP A 253 -5.58 17.53 -0.97
N ARG A 254 -5.06 16.63 -0.13
CA ARG A 254 -4.12 17.00 0.95
C ARG A 254 -2.79 17.51 0.39
N LEU A 255 -2.25 16.86 -0.64
CA LEU A 255 -1.00 17.27 -1.29
C LEU A 255 -1.14 18.64 -1.96
N LEU A 256 -2.27 18.91 -2.62
CA LEU A 256 -2.50 20.21 -3.27
C LEU A 256 -2.63 21.37 -2.27
N ARG A 257 -2.80 21.09 -0.97
CA ARG A 257 -2.86 22.09 0.11
C ARG A 257 -1.58 22.16 0.96
N SER A 258 -0.60 21.28 0.73
CA SER A 258 0.62 21.17 1.54
C SER A 258 1.74 22.11 1.14
#